data_AF-A0A1V4ZU58-F1
#
_entry.id   AF-A0A1V4ZU58-F1
#
_cell.length_a   1.000
_cell.length_b   1.000
_cell.length_c   1.000
_cell.angle_alpha   90.00
_cell.angle_beta   90.00
_cell.angle_gamma   90.00
#
_symmetry.space_group_name_H-M   'P 1'
#
loop_
_entity.id
_entity.type
_entity.pdbx_description
1 polymer ?
#
loop_
_entity_poly.entity_id
_entity_poly.type
_entity_poly.pdbx_seq_one_letter_code
_entity_poly.pdbx_strand_id
1 'polypeptide(L)'
;MNTSSRHPLIFLLVLSATLVAGTGCVSDPAPGMFSTGLDYKLHIISTGPLTNVTFYLPLPVRYGTPSAGTVVLTKKYYERGDVSVDFVRFPPGMDRNWTSPLQNAEPLFLKITADSFYPNETNGTGYTFFFENRTSLDTPLAFPETAFPIGNESVFLQKVNFTPATPVPIPSKDPDLTEYRPVEVNQKMMIYADYSADPSTWVNVYSQVIVMNNWKYRGENMENFYADSYTWFNTGEAHGWQIAKGLFGTGVGQYPNLSRPVWQNVLDQSARS
;
A
#
# COMPACT_ATOMS: atom_id res chain seq x y z
N MET A 1 34.61 -17.13 25.39
CA MET A 1 33.43 -17.93 25.00
C MET A 1 32.25 -16.96 24.93
N ASN A 2 31.87 -16.58 23.70
CA ASN A 2 30.81 -15.63 23.40
C ASN A 2 29.66 -16.40 22.77
N THR A 3 28.46 -16.30 23.33
CA THR A 3 27.20 -16.60 22.64
C THR A 3 26.20 -15.52 22.98
N SER A 4 26.24 -14.43 22.21
CA SER A 4 25.19 -13.42 22.18
C SER A 4 24.19 -13.83 21.10
N SER A 5 22.99 -14.20 21.54
CA SER A 5 21.81 -14.45 20.72
C SER A 5 21.41 -13.16 19.99
N ARG A 6 21.57 -13.16 18.66
CA ARG A 6 21.07 -12.09 17.77
C ARG A 6 19.70 -12.46 17.23
N HIS A 7 18.65 -11.95 17.85
CA HIS A 7 17.35 -11.59 17.23
C HIS A 7 16.70 -10.59 18.18
N PRO A 8 16.62 -9.29 17.82
CA PRO A 8 15.31 -8.74 17.43
C PRO A 8 15.42 -7.44 16.59
N LEU A 9 14.99 -7.40 15.31
CA LEU A 9 14.96 -6.11 14.59
C LEU A 9 14.09 -6.07 13.33
N ILE A 10 12.85 -6.59 13.38
CA ILE A 10 11.87 -6.40 12.28
C ILE A 10 10.46 -5.99 12.76
N PHE A 11 10.19 -5.90 14.07
CA PHE A 11 8.79 -5.77 14.55
C PHE A 11 8.36 -4.42 15.16
N LEU A 12 9.03 -3.31 14.86
CA LEU A 12 8.64 -2.02 15.45
C LEU A 12 8.88 -0.83 14.51
N LEU A 13 8.09 -0.73 13.44
CA LEU A 13 8.06 0.46 12.57
C LEU A 13 6.66 0.73 11.96
N VAL A 14 5.60 0.48 12.75
CA VAL A 14 4.20 0.85 12.40
C VAL A 14 3.52 1.67 13.51
N LEU A 15 4.28 2.22 14.48
CA LEU A 15 3.70 3.04 15.56
C LEU A 15 4.36 4.42 15.62
N SER A 16 3.96 5.31 14.73
CA SER A 16 4.23 6.75 14.88
C SER A 16 3.18 7.57 14.13
N ALA A 17 1.98 7.67 14.71
CA ALA A 17 0.99 8.69 14.37
C ALA A 17 0.61 9.44 15.66
N THR A 18 1.33 10.55 15.88
CA THR A 18 0.94 11.80 16.55
C THR A 18 0.06 11.78 17.81
N LEU A 19 0.70 12.11 18.95
CA LEU A 19 0.07 12.62 20.16
C LEU A 19 -0.02 14.17 20.07
N VAL A 20 -1.22 14.74 20.01
CA VAL A 20 -1.46 16.15 20.35
C VAL A 20 -2.59 16.18 21.36
N ALA A 21 -2.27 16.66 22.57
CA ALA A 21 -3.22 16.90 23.64
C ALA A 21 -3.73 18.35 23.57
N GLY A 22 -5.04 18.53 23.78
CA GLY A 22 -5.70 19.82 23.96
C GLY A 22 -7.12 19.61 24.47
N THR A 23 -7.39 20.07 25.69
CA THR A 23 -8.62 19.95 26.48
C THR A 23 -9.75 20.86 25.99
N GLY A 24 -11.02 20.42 26.08
CA GLY A 24 -12.19 21.31 26.07
C GLY A 24 -13.50 20.66 25.63
N CYS A 25 -14.47 20.56 26.55
CA CYS A 25 -15.78 19.95 26.39
C CYS A 25 -16.65 20.59 25.29
N VAL A 26 -17.04 19.81 24.28
CA VAL A 26 -18.40 19.32 23.97
C VAL A 26 -18.14 18.12 23.05
N SER A 27 -18.37 16.88 23.49
CA SER A 27 -18.35 15.76 22.57
C SER A 27 -19.61 15.87 21.72
N ASP A 28 -19.51 16.62 20.62
CA ASP A 28 -20.53 16.60 19.59
C ASP A 28 -20.71 15.12 19.17
N PRO A 29 -21.92 14.56 19.27
CA PRO A 29 -22.18 13.20 18.80
C PRO A 29 -22.01 13.10 17.28
N ALA A 30 -22.03 14.22 16.55
CA ALA A 30 -21.77 14.24 15.14
C ALA A 30 -20.28 13.90 14.85
N PRO A 31 -20.02 13.06 13.84
CA PRO A 31 -18.69 12.90 13.31
C PRO A 31 -18.16 14.26 12.86
N GLY A 32 -16.91 14.58 13.20
CA GLY A 32 -16.25 15.79 12.76
C GLY A 32 -15.08 15.45 11.83
N MET A 33 -14.92 16.21 10.74
CA MET A 33 -13.77 16.23 9.83
C MET A 33 -13.30 14.85 9.33
N PHE A 34 -13.37 14.61 8.02
CA PHE A 34 -12.87 13.39 7.42
C PHE A 34 -11.52 13.65 6.77
N SER A 35 -10.59 12.72 6.96
CA SER A 35 -9.38 12.70 6.16
C SER A 35 -9.07 11.33 5.62
N THR A 36 -8.60 11.31 4.39
CA THR A 36 -8.01 10.13 3.76
C THR A 36 -6.51 10.32 3.74
N GLY A 37 -5.80 9.36 4.33
CA GLY A 37 -4.35 9.25 4.23
C GLY A 37 -3.98 8.16 3.22
N LEU A 38 -2.97 8.46 2.41
CA LEU A 38 -2.31 7.52 1.52
C LEU A 38 -0.83 7.52 1.84
N ASP A 39 -0.25 6.34 1.97
CA ASP A 39 1.19 6.13 1.98
C ASP A 39 1.56 5.09 0.91
N TYR A 40 2.22 5.54 -0.15
CA TYR A 40 2.81 4.66 -1.15
C TYR A 40 4.33 4.73 -1.10
N LYS A 41 4.95 3.56 -1.08
CA LYS A 41 6.39 3.38 -1.04
C LYS A 41 6.82 2.41 -2.12
N LEU A 42 7.87 2.75 -2.84
CA LEU A 42 8.66 1.81 -3.65
C LEU A 42 10.13 2.08 -3.38
N HIS A 43 10.80 1.13 -2.75
CA HIS A 43 12.21 1.20 -2.43
C HIS A 43 12.99 0.13 -3.17
N ILE A 44 14.10 0.54 -3.77
CA ILE A 44 15.16 -0.36 -4.24
C ILE A 44 16.41 0.05 -3.47
N ILE A 45 17.05 -0.91 -2.80
CA ILE A 45 18.26 -0.70 -2.01
C ILE A 45 19.30 -1.76 -2.39
N SER A 46 20.56 -1.37 -2.52
CA SER A 46 21.68 -2.26 -2.81
C SER A 46 22.95 -1.87 -2.06
N THR A 47 23.77 -2.83 -1.62
CA THR A 47 25.10 -2.53 -1.03
C THR A 47 26.20 -2.30 -2.05
N GLY A 48 25.98 -2.62 -3.31
CA GLY A 48 26.95 -2.48 -4.39
C GLY A 48 26.31 -1.98 -5.69
N PRO A 49 27.13 -1.49 -6.63
CA PRO A 49 26.63 -1.06 -7.93
C PRO A 49 26.05 -2.24 -8.71
N LEU A 50 24.94 -1.98 -9.39
CA LEU A 50 24.29 -2.90 -10.32
C LEU A 50 24.58 -2.42 -11.74
N THR A 51 24.74 -3.35 -12.69
CA THR A 51 24.99 -3.03 -14.10
C THR A 51 24.04 -3.78 -15.02
N ASN A 52 23.79 -3.24 -16.21
CA ASN A 52 22.84 -3.79 -17.20
C ASN A 52 21.46 -4.06 -16.59
N VAL A 53 20.96 -3.09 -15.82
CA VAL A 53 19.77 -3.26 -14.99
C VAL A 53 18.52 -3.24 -15.85
N THR A 54 17.65 -4.22 -15.63
CA THR A 54 16.24 -4.22 -16.01
C THR A 54 15.41 -4.76 -14.86
N PHE A 55 14.50 -3.94 -14.34
CA PHE A 55 13.46 -4.36 -13.40
C PHE A 55 12.07 -4.23 -14.04
N TYR A 56 11.19 -5.18 -13.76
CA TYR A 56 9.74 -4.99 -13.89
C TYR A 56 9.09 -5.21 -12.53
N LEU A 57 8.62 -4.14 -11.91
CA LEU A 57 8.10 -4.11 -10.55
C LEU A 57 6.59 -3.87 -10.57
N PRO A 58 5.76 -4.74 -9.94
CA PRO A 58 4.32 -4.54 -9.88
C PRO A 58 3.95 -3.16 -9.32
N LEU A 59 3.02 -2.48 -9.97
CA LEU A 59 2.41 -1.24 -9.48
C LEU A 59 1.03 -1.54 -8.88
N PRO A 60 0.60 -0.78 -7.87
CA PRO A 60 -0.78 -0.83 -7.43
C PRO A 60 -1.68 -0.25 -8.53
N VAL A 61 -2.82 -0.90 -8.78
CA VAL A 61 -3.73 -0.55 -9.86
C VAL A 61 -5.14 -0.39 -9.31
N ARG A 62 -5.82 0.67 -9.75
CA ARG A 62 -7.24 0.92 -9.52
C ARG A 62 -7.94 1.13 -10.86
N TYR A 63 -8.95 0.33 -11.16
CA TYR A 63 -9.71 0.40 -12.43
C TYR A 63 -8.82 0.43 -13.70
N GLY A 64 -7.73 -0.36 -13.70
CA GLY A 64 -6.81 -0.46 -14.84
C GLY A 64 -5.79 0.67 -14.97
N THR A 65 -5.84 1.67 -14.08
CA THR A 65 -4.89 2.78 -13.99
C THR A 65 -3.90 2.55 -12.85
N PRO A 66 -2.59 2.80 -13.03
CA PRO A 66 -1.65 2.76 -11.91
C PRO A 66 -1.97 3.87 -10.93
N SER A 67 -2.32 3.49 -9.71
CA SER A 67 -2.81 4.42 -8.71
C SER A 67 -2.43 3.96 -7.33
N ALA A 68 -2.14 4.93 -6.47
CA ALA A 68 -2.00 4.75 -5.03
C ALA A 68 -3.19 5.48 -4.38
N GLY A 69 -4.16 4.74 -3.88
CA GLY A 69 -5.46 5.27 -3.43
C GLY A 69 -6.17 6.05 -4.54
N THR A 70 -6.32 7.36 -4.33
CA THR A 70 -6.92 8.29 -5.29
C THR A 70 -5.90 8.99 -6.20
N VAL A 71 -4.60 8.81 -5.94
CA VAL A 71 -3.53 9.47 -6.71
C VAL A 71 -3.14 8.60 -7.90
N VAL A 72 -3.27 9.15 -9.11
CA VAL A 72 -2.79 8.51 -10.34
C VAL A 72 -1.28 8.60 -10.41
N LEU A 73 -0.61 7.45 -10.48
CA LEU A 73 0.83 7.36 -10.60
C LEU A 73 1.22 7.64 -12.05
N THR A 74 2.12 8.60 -12.26
CA THR A 74 2.69 8.95 -13.55
C THR A 74 4.19 8.65 -13.58
N LYS A 75 4.77 8.52 -14.78
CA LYS A 75 6.22 8.27 -14.95
C LYS A 75 7.10 9.31 -14.26
N LYS A 76 6.65 10.56 -14.17
CA LYS A 76 7.35 11.67 -13.50
C LYS A 76 7.69 11.38 -12.04
N TYR A 77 6.91 10.55 -11.35
CA TYR A 77 7.22 10.13 -9.99
C TYR A 77 8.44 9.22 -9.92
N TYR A 78 8.80 8.55 -11.02
CA TYR A 78 9.86 7.57 -11.10
C TYR A 78 11.09 8.04 -11.88
N GLU A 79 10.95 9.11 -12.68
CA GLU A 79 12.02 9.70 -13.49
C GLU A 79 13.20 10.15 -12.61
N ARG A 80 14.40 9.69 -12.97
CA ARG A 80 15.68 10.20 -12.45
C ARG A 80 16.69 10.26 -13.59
N GLY A 81 17.75 11.04 -13.44
CA GLY A 81 18.76 11.23 -14.50
C GLY A 81 19.59 9.97 -14.81
N ASP A 82 19.63 9.00 -13.90
CA ASP A 82 20.43 7.78 -13.95
C ASP A 82 19.65 6.55 -14.41
N VAL A 83 18.32 6.64 -14.61
CA VAL A 83 17.48 5.52 -15.01
C VAL A 83 16.43 5.93 -16.04
N SER A 84 16.07 5.01 -16.93
CA SER A 84 14.92 5.15 -17.82
C SER A 84 13.73 4.37 -17.25
N VAL A 85 12.53 4.96 -17.35
CA VAL A 85 11.30 4.40 -16.77
C VAL A 85 10.16 4.28 -17.79
N ASP A 86 9.39 3.21 -17.70
CA ASP A 86 8.18 3.01 -18.50
C ASP A 86 7.12 2.22 -17.73
N PHE A 87 5.87 2.24 -18.19
CA PHE A 87 4.79 1.39 -17.66
C PHE A 87 4.45 0.31 -18.67
N VAL A 88 4.46 -0.95 -18.22
CA VAL A 88 4.29 -2.11 -19.08
C VAL A 88 3.24 -3.04 -18.48
N ARG A 89 2.25 -3.46 -19.26
CA ARG A 89 1.22 -4.43 -18.82
C ARG A 89 1.69 -5.87 -18.91
N PHE A 90 2.42 -6.18 -19.97
CA PHE A 90 2.90 -7.53 -20.28
C PHE A 90 4.41 -7.54 -20.45
N PRO A 91 5.18 -7.61 -19.35
CA PRO A 91 6.61 -7.76 -19.46
C PRO A 91 7.00 -9.07 -20.17
N PRO A 92 8.18 -9.12 -20.82
CA PRO A 92 8.64 -10.32 -21.51
C PRO A 92 8.67 -11.57 -20.61
N GLY A 93 8.21 -12.71 -21.13
CA GLY A 93 8.22 -13.98 -20.41
C GLY A 93 7.25 -14.08 -19.23
N MET A 94 6.35 -13.11 -19.04
CA MET A 94 5.31 -13.16 -18.03
C MET A 94 4.36 -14.35 -18.30
N ASP A 95 4.16 -15.21 -17.31
CA ASP A 95 3.14 -16.25 -17.40
C ASP A 95 1.75 -15.61 -17.24
N ARG A 96 0.87 -15.87 -18.22
CA ARG A 96 -0.52 -15.39 -18.20
C ARG A 96 -1.38 -16.10 -17.15
N ASN A 97 -0.91 -17.22 -16.62
CA ASN A 97 -1.56 -17.96 -15.55
C ASN A 97 -1.25 -17.40 -14.16
N TRP A 98 -0.35 -16.41 -14.04
CA TRP A 98 -0.20 -15.68 -12.78
C TRP A 98 -1.50 -14.96 -12.48
N THR A 99 -2.17 -15.45 -11.43
CA THR A 99 -3.54 -15.11 -11.12
C THR A 99 -3.67 -13.64 -10.74
N SER A 100 -4.77 -13.03 -11.17
CA SER A 100 -5.24 -11.77 -10.60
C SER A 100 -6.38 -12.09 -9.64
N PRO A 101 -6.48 -11.42 -8.47
CA PRO A 101 -7.65 -11.55 -7.61
C PRO A 101 -8.93 -11.00 -8.27
N LEU A 102 -8.78 -10.26 -9.38
CA LEU A 102 -9.88 -9.70 -10.16
C LEU A 102 -9.89 -10.31 -11.56
N GLN A 103 -11.03 -10.88 -11.93
CA GLN A 103 -11.25 -11.38 -13.28
C GLN A 103 -11.13 -10.23 -14.30
N ASN A 104 -10.37 -10.45 -15.38
CA ASN A 104 -10.13 -9.48 -16.45
C ASN A 104 -9.37 -8.21 -16.04
N ALA A 105 -8.83 -8.12 -14.82
CA ALA A 105 -7.95 -7.02 -14.45
C ALA A 105 -6.51 -7.33 -14.87
N GLU A 106 -5.91 -6.41 -15.61
CA GLU A 106 -4.53 -6.56 -16.09
C GLU A 106 -3.56 -5.90 -15.11
N PRO A 107 -2.53 -6.63 -14.64
CA PRO A 107 -1.48 -6.01 -13.83
C PRO A 107 -0.69 -4.99 -14.65
N LEU A 108 -0.09 -4.03 -13.95
CA LEU A 108 0.82 -3.06 -14.54
C LEU A 108 2.14 -3.08 -13.79
N PHE A 109 3.23 -2.89 -14.52
CA PHE A 109 4.59 -2.90 -13.98
C PHE A 109 5.29 -1.59 -14.30
N LEU A 110 6.08 -1.11 -13.34
CA LEU A 110 7.13 -0.15 -13.58
C LEU A 110 8.33 -0.88 -14.18
N LYS A 111 8.68 -0.54 -15.41
CA LYS A 111 9.95 -0.91 -16.04
C LYS A 111 11.00 0.11 -15.64
N ILE A 112 12.13 -0.35 -15.10
CA ILE A 112 13.32 0.48 -14.83
C ILE A 112 14.48 -0.12 -15.59
N THR A 113 15.20 0.69 -16.37
CA THR A 113 16.42 0.27 -17.06
C THR A 113 17.56 1.26 -16.85
N ALA A 114 18.78 0.75 -16.68
CA ALA A 114 19.99 1.56 -16.55
C ALA A 114 21.25 0.77 -16.87
N ASP A 115 22.25 1.41 -17.48
CA ASP A 115 23.56 0.78 -17.71
C ASP A 115 24.31 0.56 -16.39
N SER A 116 24.18 1.51 -15.45
CA SER A 116 24.73 1.45 -14.09
C SER A 116 23.74 2.09 -13.13
N PHE A 117 23.49 1.42 -12.01
CA PHE A 117 22.53 1.86 -11.00
C PHE A 117 23.04 1.48 -9.61
N TYR A 118 23.20 2.46 -8.72
CA TYR A 118 23.67 2.21 -7.36
C TYR A 118 22.74 2.81 -6.31
N PRO A 119 21.65 2.10 -5.97
CA PRO A 119 20.68 2.59 -5.01
C PRO A 119 21.09 2.22 -3.57
N ASN A 120 22.13 2.83 -2.99
CA ASN A 120 22.57 2.51 -1.61
C ASN A 120 21.64 3.09 -0.52
N GLU A 121 21.92 2.92 0.77
CA GLU A 121 21.04 3.45 1.83
C GLU A 121 20.94 5.00 1.84
N THR A 122 21.95 5.71 1.33
CA THR A 122 21.99 7.18 1.27
C THR A 122 21.40 7.78 0.00
N ASN A 123 21.47 7.05 -1.12
CA ASN A 123 20.95 7.42 -2.45
C ASN A 123 19.83 6.48 -2.91
N GLY A 124 19.27 5.73 -1.96
CA GLY A 124 18.30 4.67 -2.17
C GLY A 124 17.17 5.19 -3.01
N THR A 125 16.74 4.40 -3.99
CA THR A 125 15.64 4.84 -4.84
C THR A 125 14.36 4.55 -4.09
N GLY A 126 13.97 5.51 -3.24
CA GLY A 126 12.69 5.54 -2.54
C GLY A 126 11.75 6.48 -3.26
N TYR A 127 10.72 5.93 -3.91
CA TYR A 127 9.59 6.69 -4.41
C TYR A 127 8.51 6.63 -3.34
N THR A 128 8.49 7.68 -2.51
CA THR A 128 7.54 7.80 -1.41
C THR A 128 6.65 9.00 -1.64
N PHE A 129 5.34 8.78 -1.62
CA PHE A 129 4.37 9.86 -1.66
C PHE A 129 3.38 9.66 -0.53
N PHE A 130 3.28 10.68 0.31
CA PHE A 130 2.25 10.80 1.32
C PHE A 130 1.24 11.83 0.84
N PHE A 131 -0.04 11.45 0.83
CA PHE A 131 -1.13 12.35 0.50
C PHE A 131 -2.18 12.28 1.58
N GLU A 132 -2.48 13.43 2.18
CA GLU A 132 -3.56 13.59 3.13
C GLU A 132 -4.60 14.53 2.51
N ASN A 133 -5.78 14.01 2.24
CA ASN A 133 -6.91 14.82 1.81
C ASN A 133 -7.84 15.04 2.99
N ARG A 134 -8.00 16.29 3.41
CA ARG A 134 -8.97 16.67 4.45
C ARG A 134 -10.22 17.17 3.76
N THR A 135 -11.29 16.40 3.88
CA THR A 135 -12.61 16.78 3.36
C THR A 135 -13.49 17.22 4.53
N SER A 136 -14.10 18.38 4.34
CA SER A 136 -15.17 18.83 5.21
C SER A 136 -16.46 18.10 4.83
N LEU A 137 -17.37 17.97 5.80
CA LEU A 137 -18.61 17.19 5.68
C LEU A 137 -19.61 17.73 4.65
N ASP A 138 -19.43 18.98 4.26
CA ASP A 138 -20.13 19.71 3.20
C ASP A 138 -19.51 19.47 1.81
N THR A 139 -18.77 18.38 1.64
CA THR A 139 -18.34 17.87 0.34
C THR A 139 -18.67 16.39 0.26
N PRO A 140 -18.93 15.82 -0.95
CA PRO A 140 -19.21 14.40 -1.09
C PRO A 140 -18.13 13.57 -0.39
N LEU A 141 -18.53 12.80 0.60
CA LEU A 141 -17.62 11.96 1.37
C LEU A 141 -16.96 10.94 0.44
N ALA A 142 -15.68 11.16 0.17
CA ALA A 142 -14.84 10.21 -0.55
C ALA A 142 -14.14 9.31 0.47
N PHE A 143 -14.84 8.28 0.95
CA PHE A 143 -14.29 7.23 1.79
C PHE A 143 -13.75 6.10 0.90
N PRO A 144 -12.41 5.92 0.80
CA PRO A 144 -11.86 4.69 0.27
C PRO A 144 -12.46 3.47 0.94
N GLU A 145 -12.77 2.46 0.15
CA GLU A 145 -13.29 1.19 0.64
C GLU A 145 -12.14 0.35 1.22
N THR A 146 -11.95 0.43 2.53
CA THR A 146 -10.83 -0.20 3.25
C THR A 146 -11.17 -1.58 3.83
N ALA A 147 -12.45 -1.96 3.92
CA ALA A 147 -12.85 -3.32 4.32
C ALA A 147 -12.83 -4.28 3.12
N PHE A 148 -13.10 -3.79 1.91
CA PHE A 148 -13.15 -4.61 0.70
C PHE A 148 -12.38 -3.98 -0.47
N PRO A 149 -11.05 -3.77 -0.35
CA PRO A 149 -10.30 -2.96 -1.32
C PRO A 149 -10.12 -3.64 -2.68
N ILE A 150 -10.16 -4.98 -2.75
CA ILE A 150 -10.00 -5.72 -4.01
C ILE A 150 -11.19 -5.40 -4.93
N GLY A 151 -10.91 -4.69 -6.02
CA GLY A 151 -11.92 -4.26 -7.01
C GLY A 151 -12.44 -2.85 -6.81
N ASN A 152 -12.29 -2.28 -5.62
CA ASN A 152 -12.78 -0.94 -5.27
C ASN A 152 -11.64 0.09 -5.15
N GLU A 153 -10.47 -0.36 -4.73
CA GLU A 153 -9.30 0.45 -4.40
C GLU A 153 -8.02 -0.05 -5.07
N SER A 154 -6.94 0.71 -4.92
CA SER A 154 -5.63 0.39 -5.49
C SER A 154 -4.98 -0.80 -4.78
N VAL A 155 -4.76 -1.90 -5.50
CA VAL A 155 -4.07 -3.09 -4.99
C VAL A 155 -3.06 -3.60 -6.01
N PHE A 156 -2.08 -4.38 -5.57
CA PHE A 156 -1.20 -5.06 -6.53
C PHE A 156 -1.96 -6.25 -7.14
N LEU A 157 -2.12 -6.27 -8.46
CA LEU A 157 -3.00 -7.28 -9.08
C LEU A 157 -2.32 -8.62 -9.31
N GLN A 158 -1.02 -8.67 -9.56
CA GLN A 158 -0.33 -9.91 -9.88
C GLN A 158 -0.02 -10.73 -8.63
N LYS A 159 -0.90 -11.66 -8.25
CA LYS A 159 -0.75 -12.46 -7.04
C LYS A 159 -0.73 -13.96 -7.38
N VAL A 160 0.35 -14.67 -7.06
CA VAL A 160 0.48 -16.11 -7.38
C VAL A 160 -0.29 -16.96 -6.37
N ASN A 161 -1.25 -17.77 -6.85
CA ASN A 161 -2.08 -18.67 -6.04
C ASN A 161 -2.77 -17.97 -4.86
N PHE A 162 -3.18 -16.72 -5.05
CA PHE A 162 -3.79 -15.92 -4.01
C PHE A 162 -5.29 -16.17 -3.92
N THR A 163 -5.76 -16.46 -2.71
CA THR A 163 -7.19 -16.53 -2.40
C THR A 163 -7.52 -15.36 -1.48
N PRO A 164 -8.34 -14.39 -1.92
CA PRO A 164 -8.77 -13.31 -1.05
C PRO A 164 -9.57 -13.88 0.12
N ALA A 165 -9.26 -13.44 1.32
CA ALA A 165 -10.12 -13.65 2.48
C ALA A 165 -10.99 -12.42 2.69
N THR A 166 -12.28 -12.65 2.93
CA THR A 166 -13.26 -11.59 3.15
C THR A 166 -13.34 -11.28 4.65
N PRO A 167 -13.15 -10.02 5.08
CA PRO A 167 -13.36 -9.67 6.47
C PRO A 167 -14.80 -9.96 6.92
N VAL A 168 -14.93 -10.47 8.14
CA VAL A 168 -16.21 -10.88 8.72
C VAL A 168 -16.63 -9.87 9.77
N PRO A 169 -17.85 -9.31 9.71
CA PRO A 169 -18.34 -8.42 10.76
C PRO A 169 -18.32 -9.09 12.13
N ILE A 170 -17.91 -8.35 13.16
CA ILE A 170 -17.96 -8.78 14.55
C ILE A 170 -18.83 -7.81 15.37
N PRO A 171 -19.37 -8.22 16.52
CA PRO A 171 -20.13 -7.31 17.37
C PRO A 171 -19.26 -6.12 17.79
N SER A 172 -19.66 -4.90 17.40
CA SER A 172 -19.03 -3.68 17.91
C SER A 172 -19.63 -3.30 19.27
N LYS A 173 -18.79 -2.69 20.12
CA LYS A 173 -19.24 -2.11 21.39
C LYS A 173 -20.07 -0.84 21.19
N ASP A 174 -19.88 -0.14 20.08
CA ASP A 174 -20.66 1.04 19.72
C ASP A 174 -21.62 0.69 18.57
N PRO A 175 -22.94 0.79 18.75
CA PRO A 175 -23.91 0.49 17.70
C PRO A 175 -23.77 1.38 16.45
N ASP A 176 -23.15 2.54 16.59
CA ASP A 176 -22.88 3.49 15.49
C ASP A 176 -21.63 3.12 14.70
N LEU A 177 -20.86 2.12 15.12
CA LEU A 177 -19.69 1.62 14.41
C LEU A 177 -19.89 0.17 13.98
N THR A 178 -19.17 -0.20 12.93
CA THR A 178 -19.00 -1.58 12.48
C THR A 178 -17.55 -1.97 12.71
N GLU A 179 -17.34 -3.18 13.19
CA GLU A 179 -16.01 -3.77 13.34
C GLU A 179 -15.95 -5.05 12.52
N TYR A 180 -14.79 -5.33 11.97
CA TYR A 180 -14.51 -6.57 11.27
C TYR A 180 -13.43 -7.33 12.01
N ARG A 181 -13.43 -8.66 11.87
CA ARG A 181 -12.24 -9.44 12.16
C ARG A 181 -11.19 -9.08 11.10
N PRO A 182 -10.02 -8.52 11.48
CA PRO A 182 -8.98 -8.19 10.52
C PRO A 182 -8.55 -9.43 9.74
N VAL A 183 -8.27 -9.21 8.47
CA VAL A 183 -7.76 -10.23 7.56
C VAL A 183 -6.33 -9.88 7.20
N GLU A 184 -5.43 -10.85 7.34
CA GLU A 184 -4.07 -10.79 6.84
C GLU A 184 -3.78 -12.05 6.03
N VAL A 185 -3.35 -11.86 4.77
CA VAL A 185 -3.08 -12.94 3.83
C VAL A 185 -1.67 -12.79 3.29
N ASN A 186 -0.84 -13.80 3.58
CA ASN A 186 0.45 -13.93 2.91
C ASN A 186 0.23 -14.18 1.42
N GLN A 187 0.99 -13.49 0.58
CA GLN A 187 0.90 -13.61 -0.87
C GLN A 187 2.29 -13.75 -1.49
N LYS A 188 2.32 -14.22 -2.72
CA LYS A 188 3.52 -14.26 -3.56
C LYS A 188 3.30 -13.36 -4.75
N MET A 189 4.25 -12.47 -5.00
CA MET A 189 4.24 -11.55 -6.13
C MET A 189 5.37 -11.94 -7.07
N MET A 190 5.22 -11.76 -8.37
CA MET A 190 6.36 -11.91 -9.27
C MET A 190 6.98 -10.55 -9.54
N ILE A 191 8.30 -10.51 -9.57
CA ILE A 191 9.03 -9.36 -10.10
C ILE A 191 10.01 -9.88 -11.13
N TYR A 192 10.36 -9.07 -12.12
CA TYR A 192 11.48 -9.41 -13.00
C TYR A 192 12.68 -8.59 -12.56
N ALA A 193 13.82 -9.27 -12.45
CA ALA A 193 15.10 -8.64 -12.15
C ALA A 193 16.17 -9.25 -13.05
N ASP A 194 16.87 -8.39 -13.79
CA ASP A 194 17.99 -8.76 -14.64
C ASP A 194 19.09 -7.72 -14.48
N TYR A 195 20.20 -8.11 -13.84
CA TYR A 195 21.34 -7.24 -13.58
C TYR A 195 22.57 -8.07 -13.20
N SER A 196 23.74 -7.50 -13.41
CA SER A 196 25.02 -8.03 -12.91
C SER A 196 25.48 -7.26 -11.68
N ALA A 197 26.04 -7.97 -10.70
CA ALA A 197 26.57 -7.41 -9.46
C ALA A 197 27.68 -8.31 -8.86
N ASP A 198 28.47 -7.77 -7.93
CA ASP A 198 29.41 -8.58 -7.15
C ASP A 198 28.65 -9.64 -6.31
N PRO A 199 29.17 -10.87 -6.13
CA PRO A 199 28.49 -11.93 -5.37
C PRO A 199 28.15 -11.55 -3.92
N SER A 200 28.83 -10.56 -3.32
CA SER A 200 28.55 -10.06 -1.98
C SER A 200 27.53 -8.91 -1.93
N THR A 201 27.15 -8.37 -3.09
CA THR A 201 26.13 -7.30 -3.19
C THR A 201 24.77 -7.89 -2.88
N TRP A 202 24.05 -7.33 -1.92
CA TRP A 202 22.64 -7.65 -1.73
C TRP A 202 21.76 -6.56 -2.31
N VAL A 203 20.59 -6.96 -2.80
CA VAL A 203 19.56 -6.08 -3.35
C VAL A 203 18.25 -6.39 -2.63
N ASN A 204 17.57 -5.34 -2.17
CA ASN A 204 16.23 -5.41 -1.59
C ASN A 204 15.29 -4.51 -2.42
N VAL A 205 14.16 -5.08 -2.82
CA VAL A 205 13.05 -4.34 -3.41
C VAL A 205 11.87 -4.45 -2.47
N TYR A 206 11.28 -3.32 -2.12
CA TYR A 206 10.09 -3.25 -1.29
C TYR A 206 9.06 -2.31 -1.91
N SER A 207 7.79 -2.71 -1.95
CA SER A 207 6.71 -1.79 -2.27
C SER A 207 5.51 -2.00 -1.38
N GLN A 208 4.80 -0.91 -1.11
CA GLN A 208 3.63 -0.90 -0.27
C GLN A 208 2.69 0.21 -0.70
N VAL A 209 1.39 -0.08 -0.61
CA VAL A 209 0.32 0.92 -0.57
C VAL A 209 -0.47 0.73 0.72
N ILE A 210 -0.64 1.81 1.48
CA ILE A 210 -1.55 1.89 2.63
C ILE A 210 -2.55 3.00 2.31
N VAL A 211 -3.83 2.70 2.43
CA VAL A 211 -4.89 3.71 2.39
C VAL A 211 -5.65 3.63 3.69
N MET A 212 -5.78 4.78 4.35
CA MET A 212 -6.43 4.94 5.64
C MET A 212 -7.49 6.03 5.57
N ASN A 213 -8.56 5.82 6.32
CA ASN A 213 -9.54 6.85 6.62
C ASN A 213 -9.41 7.21 8.09
N ASN A 214 -9.50 8.50 8.39
CA ASN A 214 -9.48 9.05 9.74
C ASN A 214 -10.65 10.01 9.92
N TRP A 215 -11.26 10.01 11.10
CA TRP A 215 -12.28 10.99 11.47
C TRP A 215 -12.35 11.18 12.97
N LYS A 216 -13.01 12.25 13.41
CA LYS A 216 -13.39 12.43 14.81
C LYS A 216 -14.78 11.87 15.04
N TYR A 217 -14.95 11.08 16.09
CA TYR A 217 -16.26 10.63 16.54
C TYR A 217 -16.33 10.68 18.06
N ARG A 218 -17.29 11.43 18.61
CA ARG A 218 -17.45 11.65 20.06
C ARG A 218 -16.16 12.12 20.76
N GLY A 219 -15.34 12.92 20.06
CA GLY A 219 -14.06 13.45 20.56
C GLY A 219 -12.85 12.52 20.35
N GLU A 220 -13.07 11.26 19.99
CA GLU A 220 -12.01 10.28 19.74
C GLU A 220 -11.56 10.30 18.29
N ASN A 221 -10.28 9.99 18.05
CA ASN A 221 -9.78 9.70 16.70
C ASN A 221 -10.19 8.28 16.35
N MET A 222 -10.88 8.14 15.23
CA MET A 222 -11.22 6.86 14.67
C MET A 222 -10.46 6.67 13.36
N GLU A 223 -10.09 5.42 13.09
CA GLU A 223 -9.36 5.05 11.88
C GLU A 223 -9.80 3.69 11.34
N ASN A 224 -9.65 3.53 10.03
CA ASN A 224 -9.61 2.23 9.37
C ASN A 224 -8.64 2.28 8.19
N PHE A 225 -8.12 1.11 7.79
CA PHE A 225 -7.19 1.04 6.68
C PHE A 225 -7.13 -0.35 6.04
N TYR A 226 -6.56 -0.39 4.85
CA TYR A 226 -6.01 -1.60 4.25
C TYR A 226 -4.55 -1.36 3.86
N ALA A 227 -3.80 -2.44 3.70
CA ALA A 227 -2.44 -2.42 3.22
C ALA A 227 -2.22 -3.55 2.21
N ASP A 228 -1.47 -3.26 1.15
CA ASP A 228 -0.97 -4.28 0.21
C ASP A 228 0.53 -4.04 0.02
N SER A 229 1.34 -5.10 0.11
CA SER A 229 2.80 -4.96 0.09
C SER A 229 3.53 -6.19 -0.43
N TYR A 230 4.76 -5.96 -0.88
CA TYR A 230 5.72 -7.01 -1.19
C TYR A 230 7.16 -6.60 -0.92
N THR A 231 8.00 -7.60 -0.66
CA THR A 231 9.45 -7.49 -0.52
C THR A 231 10.15 -8.65 -1.22
N TRP A 232 11.26 -8.34 -1.85
CA TRP A 232 12.16 -9.31 -2.47
C TRP A 232 13.59 -8.98 -2.08
N PHE A 233 14.36 -10.03 -1.81
CA PHE A 233 15.76 -9.92 -1.44
C PHE A 233 16.57 -10.90 -2.29
N ASN A 234 17.73 -10.47 -2.76
CA ASN A 234 18.68 -11.31 -3.47
C ASN A 234 20.12 -10.91 -3.13
N THR A 235 21.06 -11.82 -3.41
CA THR A 235 22.50 -11.60 -3.27
C THR A 235 23.19 -12.00 -4.57
N GLY A 236 24.13 -11.19 -5.04
CA GLY A 236 24.74 -11.32 -6.36
C GLY A 236 23.80 -10.89 -7.47
N GLU A 237 24.06 -11.41 -8.67
CA GLU A 237 23.25 -11.19 -9.88
C GLU A 237 21.85 -11.79 -9.77
N ALA A 238 20.93 -11.29 -10.60
CA ALA A 238 19.63 -11.89 -10.81
C ALA A 238 19.34 -11.90 -12.31
N HIS A 239 18.72 -12.97 -12.80
CA HIS A 239 18.31 -13.10 -14.21
C HIS A 239 16.91 -13.70 -14.30
N GLY A 240 15.95 -12.89 -14.71
CA GLY A 240 14.59 -13.32 -15.00
C GLY A 240 13.59 -13.08 -13.87
N TRP A 241 12.52 -13.86 -13.89
CA TRP A 241 11.41 -13.75 -12.96
C TRP A 241 11.73 -14.33 -11.59
N GLN A 242 11.43 -13.55 -10.56
CA GLN A 242 11.69 -13.81 -9.16
C GLN A 242 10.39 -13.80 -8.37
N ILE A 243 10.33 -14.55 -7.27
CA ILE A 243 9.19 -14.57 -6.37
C ILE A 243 9.49 -13.65 -5.18
N ALA A 244 8.70 -12.58 -5.04
CA ALA A 244 8.67 -11.71 -3.88
C ALA A 244 7.64 -12.23 -2.86
N LYS A 245 7.95 -12.03 -1.57
CA LYS A 245 7.02 -12.30 -0.47
C LYS A 245 6.15 -11.07 -0.28
N GLY A 246 4.84 -11.24 -0.10
CA GLY A 246 3.96 -10.11 0.18
C GLY A 246 2.98 -10.39 1.30
N LEU A 247 2.33 -9.32 1.72
CA LEU A 247 1.29 -9.32 2.73
C LEU A 247 0.17 -8.38 2.27
N PHE A 248 -1.06 -8.88 2.32
CA PHE A 248 -2.27 -8.10 2.10
C PHE A 248 -3.11 -8.11 3.38
N GLY A 249 -3.48 -6.93 3.86
CA GLY A 249 -4.24 -6.72 5.09
C GLY A 249 -5.46 -5.82 4.86
N THR A 250 -6.60 -6.16 5.45
CA THR A 250 -7.86 -5.39 5.32
C THR A 250 -8.82 -5.64 6.49
N GLY A 251 -9.87 -4.85 6.61
CA GLY A 251 -10.84 -4.94 7.71
C GLY A 251 -10.25 -4.49 9.05
N VAL A 252 -9.18 -3.68 9.03
CA VAL A 252 -8.55 -3.14 10.23
C VAL A 252 -9.24 -1.84 10.64
N GLY A 253 -9.42 -1.66 11.95
CA GLY A 253 -10.01 -0.46 12.53
C GLY A 253 -11.53 -0.52 12.66
N GLN A 254 -12.14 0.64 12.85
CA GLN A 254 -13.58 0.80 13.02
C GLN A 254 -14.19 1.41 11.77
N TYR A 255 -15.46 1.16 11.48
CA TYR A 255 -16.10 1.64 10.25
C TYR A 255 -17.39 2.36 10.62
N PRO A 256 -17.70 3.51 10.00
CA PRO A 256 -19.03 4.11 10.12
C PRO A 256 -20.14 3.09 9.85
N ASN A 257 -21.06 2.91 10.79
CA ASN A 257 -22.26 2.13 10.52
C ASN A 257 -23.27 3.00 9.77
N LEU A 258 -23.20 2.97 8.44
CA LEU A 258 -24.04 3.82 7.60
C LEU A 258 -25.54 3.56 7.78
N SER A 259 -25.98 2.44 8.38
CA SER A 259 -27.41 2.24 8.67
C SER A 259 -27.92 3.06 9.85
N ARG A 260 -27.06 3.80 10.56
CA ARG A 260 -27.40 4.52 11.79
C ARG A 260 -27.69 5.99 11.52
N PRO A 261 -28.66 6.60 12.23
CA PRO A 261 -29.06 7.99 11.98
C PRO A 261 -27.91 9.01 12.05
N VAL A 262 -26.94 8.79 12.95
CA VAL A 262 -25.78 9.69 13.11
C VAL A 262 -24.93 9.77 11.84
N TRP A 263 -24.82 8.67 11.09
CA TRP A 263 -24.06 8.59 9.83
C TRP A 263 -24.90 8.98 8.62
N GLN A 264 -26.21 8.75 8.66
CA GLN A 264 -27.12 9.22 7.61
C GLN A 264 -27.16 10.75 7.53
N ASN A 265 -27.18 11.44 8.67
CA ASN A 265 -27.12 12.91 8.71
C ASN A 265 -25.84 13.46 8.04
N VAL A 266 -24.72 12.76 8.22
CA VAL A 266 -23.43 13.08 7.60
C VAL A 266 -23.48 12.93 6.08
N LEU A 267 -24.05 11.82 5.59
CA LEU A 267 -24.24 11.59 4.16
C LEU A 267 -25.21 12.59 3.54
N ASP A 268 -26.33 12.89 4.21
CA ASP A 268 -27.35 13.83 3.73
C ASP A 268 -26.84 15.27 3.63
N GLN A 269 -25.95 15.69 4.54
CA GLN A 269 -25.29 17.00 4.45
C GLN A 269 -24.38 17.07 3.21
N SER A 270 -23.61 16.00 2.96
CA SER A 270 -22.70 15.92 1.79
C SER A 270 -23.42 15.86 0.44
N ALA A 271 -24.68 15.41 0.41
CA ALA A 271 -25.48 15.34 -0.83
C ALA A 271 -26.14 16.67 -1.21
N ARG A 272 -26.16 17.65 -0.29
CA ARG A 272 -26.79 18.98 -0.50
C ARG A 272 -25.81 20.06 -0.95
N SER A 273 -24.51 19.78 -0.89
CA SER A 273 -23.39 20.63 -1.34
C SER A 273 -23.02 20.37 -2.79
#